data_AF-A0A4Y7SRN2-F1
#
_entry.id   AF-A0A4Y7SRN2-F1
#
_cell.length_a   1.000
_cell.length_b   1.000
_cell.length_c   1.000
_cell.angle_alpha   90.00
_cell.angle_beta   90.00
_cell.angle_gamma   90.00
#
_symmetry.space_group_name_H-M   'P 1'
#
loop_
_entity.id
_entity.type
_entity.pdbx_description
1 polymer ?
#
loop_
_entity_poly.entity_id
_entity_poly.type
_entity_poly.pdbx_seq_one_letter_code
_entity_poly.pdbx_strand_id
1 'polypeptide(L)'
;MKLLGEWPEQVDENLAATDALLSLMTAEKLPKEPLQASDYELAKACIMGVQWSMQVSGQNAKRFNKVHQDKTSGMLVTGLEGILLWMDIWARGFRDFAEENEEFLLSSHVLVAHIAATCSQLSCFSRTLGSAMRVLPLAASVVAGLWMWIDPKTRLPFFMVDLRVDGYDGGCASIDAMVVYVHDSKEASMAFLQALAAPSAAFDGAAADYFVRLEITRLRMMREACKTSKRSIHFIGHSLTWLTEAYTDFAKAEEPHLVSALHTQGFLRELLSTIRCISALL
;
A
#
# COMPACT_ATOMS: atom_id res chain seq x y z
N MET A 1 9.52 16.75 -18.52
CA MET A 1 8.35 16.33 -17.72
C MET A 1 7.60 17.56 -17.18
N LYS A 2 6.98 18.36 -18.07
CA LYS A 2 6.21 19.59 -17.73
C LYS A 2 4.70 19.35 -17.61
N LEU A 3 4.25 18.10 -17.78
CA LEU A 3 2.84 17.71 -17.87
C LEU A 3 2.17 17.38 -16.53
N LEU A 4 2.93 17.43 -15.43
CA LEU A 4 2.42 17.14 -14.09
C LEU A 4 2.27 18.39 -13.20
N GLY A 5 2.53 19.59 -13.75
CA GLY A 5 2.40 20.83 -12.99
C GLY A 5 0.95 21.23 -12.71
N GLU A 6 0.03 20.90 -13.62
CA GLU A 6 -1.39 21.22 -13.53
C GLU A 6 -2.19 20.05 -14.15
N TRP A 7 -2.76 19.18 -13.31
CA TRP A 7 -3.70 18.15 -13.78
C TRP A 7 -5.06 18.81 -14.09
N PRO A 8 -5.79 18.40 -15.16
CA PRO A 8 -7.03 19.06 -15.50
C PRO A 8 -8.09 18.93 -14.39
N GLU A 9 -8.65 20.06 -13.98
CA GLU A 9 -9.74 20.12 -13.00
C GLU A 9 -11.13 19.92 -13.66
N GLN A 10 -11.24 20.21 -14.96
CA GLN A 10 -12.49 20.00 -15.69
C GLN A 10 -12.72 18.51 -15.94
N VAL A 11 -13.94 18.03 -15.68
CA VAL A 11 -14.28 16.60 -15.74
C VAL A 11 -13.94 15.96 -17.09
N ASP A 12 -14.32 16.59 -18.21
CA ASP A 12 -14.11 15.99 -19.53
C ASP A 12 -12.62 15.98 -19.92
N GLU A 13 -11.88 17.02 -19.54
CA GLU A 13 -10.42 17.10 -19.76
C GLU A 13 -9.68 16.09 -18.88
N ASN A 14 -10.12 15.90 -17.63
CA ASN A 14 -9.59 14.91 -16.71
C ASN A 14 -9.83 13.49 -17.22
N LEU A 15 -11.05 13.20 -17.69
CA LEU A 15 -11.37 11.90 -18.30
C LEU A 15 -10.53 11.67 -19.55
N ALA A 16 -10.38 12.65 -20.44
CA ALA A 16 -9.53 12.52 -21.62
C ALA A 16 -8.04 12.30 -21.26
N ALA A 17 -7.52 13.02 -20.28
CA ALA A 17 -6.16 12.84 -19.77
C ALA A 17 -5.97 11.45 -19.15
N THR A 18 -6.97 10.96 -18.42
CA THR A 18 -6.98 9.63 -17.82
C THR A 18 -6.97 8.55 -18.89
N ASP A 19 -7.78 8.69 -19.95
CA ASP A 19 -7.81 7.74 -21.08
C ASP A 19 -6.45 7.67 -21.78
N ALA A 20 -5.88 8.84 -22.08
CA ALA A 20 -4.56 8.94 -22.71
C ALA A 20 -3.48 8.30 -21.83
N LEU A 21 -3.52 8.54 -20.52
CA LEU A 21 -2.60 7.93 -19.56
C LEU A 21 -2.74 6.40 -19.54
N LEU A 22 -3.96 5.88 -19.41
CA LEU A 22 -4.20 4.43 -19.37
C LEU A 22 -3.82 3.74 -20.68
N SER A 23 -3.92 4.44 -21.81
CA SER A 23 -3.42 3.94 -23.10
C SER A 23 -1.91 3.71 -23.12
N LEU A 24 -1.14 4.39 -22.25
CA LEU A 24 0.30 4.18 -22.08
C LEU A 24 0.59 3.04 -21.10
N MET A 25 -0.26 2.90 -20.08
CA MET A 25 -0.08 1.94 -18.99
C MET A 25 -0.60 0.55 -19.36
N THR A 26 0.04 -0.09 -20.35
CA THR A 26 -0.29 -1.46 -20.76
C THR A 26 0.90 -2.39 -20.58
N ALA A 27 0.65 -3.69 -20.51
CA ALA A 27 1.70 -4.71 -20.43
C ALA A 27 2.65 -4.65 -21.66
N GLU A 28 2.12 -4.37 -22.84
CA GLU A 28 2.88 -4.27 -24.10
C GLU A 28 3.84 -3.07 -24.13
N LYS A 29 3.51 -2.02 -23.38
CA LYS A 29 4.29 -0.78 -23.29
C LYS A 29 5.20 -0.75 -22.07
N LEU A 30 5.31 -1.85 -21.33
CA LEU A 30 6.28 -1.96 -20.25
C LEU A 30 7.70 -1.74 -20.78
N PRO A 31 8.53 -0.99 -20.05
CA PRO A 31 9.95 -0.87 -20.37
C PRO A 31 10.62 -2.25 -20.41
N LYS A 32 11.61 -2.41 -21.30
CA LYS A 32 12.35 -3.67 -21.46
C LYS A 32 13.56 -3.67 -20.52
N GLU A 33 13.86 -4.85 -19.98
CA GLU A 33 15.04 -5.04 -19.14
C GLU A 33 16.35 -4.91 -19.96
N PRO A 34 17.43 -4.36 -19.36
CA PRO A 34 17.50 -3.79 -18.01
C PRO A 34 16.87 -2.38 -17.93
N LEU A 35 16.04 -2.17 -16.91
CA LEU A 35 15.38 -0.88 -16.65
C LEU A 35 16.40 0.27 -16.44
N GLN A 36 16.05 1.46 -16.92
CA GLN A 36 16.83 2.68 -16.82
C GLN A 36 16.18 3.69 -15.86
N ALA A 37 16.95 4.65 -15.34
CA ALA A 37 16.45 5.72 -14.48
C ALA A 37 15.20 6.44 -15.05
N SER A 38 15.17 6.66 -16.37
CA SER A 38 14.03 7.28 -17.07
C SER A 38 12.75 6.45 -17.03
N ASP A 39 12.86 5.13 -16.94
CA ASP A 39 11.71 4.22 -16.91
C ASP A 39 10.97 4.33 -15.58
N TYR A 40 11.70 4.52 -14.48
CA TYR A 40 11.11 4.73 -13.16
C TYR A 40 10.49 6.11 -13.00
N GLU A 41 11.12 7.15 -13.55
CA GLU A 41 10.51 8.49 -13.58
C GLU A 41 9.23 8.51 -14.42
N LEU A 42 9.20 7.76 -15.53
CA LEU A 42 7.98 7.57 -16.30
C LEU A 42 6.92 6.82 -15.48
N ALA A 43 7.28 5.72 -14.81
CA ALA A 43 6.35 4.97 -13.96
C ALA A 43 5.79 5.83 -12.83
N LYS A 44 6.63 6.59 -12.14
CA LYS A 44 6.23 7.59 -11.15
C LYS A 44 5.23 8.59 -11.72
N ALA A 45 5.54 9.20 -12.87
CA ALA A 45 4.67 10.16 -13.52
C ALA A 45 3.30 9.57 -13.86
N CYS A 46 3.28 8.34 -14.36
CA CYS A 46 2.06 7.62 -14.68
C CYS A 46 1.22 7.35 -13.41
N ILE A 47 1.84 6.84 -12.34
CA ILE A 47 1.11 6.54 -11.09
C ILE A 47 0.59 7.83 -10.43
N MET A 48 1.36 8.91 -10.44
CA MET A 48 0.87 10.21 -9.96
C MET A 48 -0.33 10.72 -10.76
N GLY A 49 -0.32 10.54 -12.09
CA GLY A 49 -1.47 10.85 -12.94
C GLY A 49 -2.71 10.03 -12.59
N VAL A 50 -2.54 8.73 -12.26
CA VAL A 50 -3.64 7.89 -11.75
C VAL A 50 -4.20 8.45 -10.45
N GLN A 51 -3.35 8.86 -9.50
CA GLN A 51 -3.81 9.49 -8.25
C GLN A 51 -4.64 10.75 -8.52
N TRP A 52 -4.18 11.61 -9.43
CA TRP A 52 -4.89 12.84 -9.76
C TRP A 52 -6.20 12.62 -10.53
N SER A 53 -6.29 11.57 -11.35
CA SER A 53 -7.56 11.19 -12.00
C SER A 53 -8.68 10.90 -10.99
N MET A 54 -8.32 10.44 -9.79
CA MET A 54 -9.27 10.14 -8.71
C MET A 54 -9.56 11.34 -7.80
N GLN A 55 -8.88 12.47 -8.00
CA GLN A 55 -9.13 13.68 -7.22
C GLN A 55 -10.20 14.56 -7.89
N VAL A 56 -11.20 14.96 -7.11
CA VAL A 56 -12.19 15.97 -7.52
C VAL A 56 -12.10 17.14 -6.54
N SER A 57 -11.43 18.22 -6.94
CA SER A 57 -11.39 19.48 -6.18
C SER A 57 -12.56 20.41 -6.57
N GLY A 58 -13.02 21.25 -5.64
CA GLY A 58 -13.92 22.38 -5.93
C GLY A 58 -15.35 22.34 -5.36
N GLN A 59 -16.04 23.48 -5.40
CA GLN A 59 -17.37 23.73 -4.81
C GLN A 59 -18.52 22.88 -5.40
N ASN A 60 -18.26 22.12 -6.47
CA ASN A 60 -19.21 21.24 -7.16
C ASN A 60 -19.08 19.73 -6.81
N ALA A 61 -18.18 19.38 -5.88
CA ALA A 61 -17.78 18.02 -5.52
C ALA A 61 -18.86 17.10 -4.89
N LYS A 62 -20.13 17.52 -4.78
CA LYS A 62 -21.18 16.67 -4.18
C LYS A 62 -22.18 16.05 -5.17
N ARG A 63 -22.50 16.72 -6.29
CA ARG A 63 -23.44 16.19 -7.32
C ARG A 63 -22.75 15.75 -8.60
N PHE A 64 -21.67 16.41 -8.99
CA PHE A 64 -20.84 16.04 -10.15
C PHE A 64 -19.91 14.85 -9.87
N ASN A 65 -19.69 14.56 -8.59
CA ASN A 65 -18.74 13.55 -8.14
C ASN A 65 -19.16 12.14 -8.53
N LYS A 66 -20.46 11.77 -8.50
CA LYS A 66 -20.85 10.39 -8.81
C LYS A 66 -20.66 10.02 -10.29
N VAL A 67 -21.07 10.87 -11.23
CA VAL A 67 -20.90 10.58 -12.67
C VAL A 67 -19.42 10.53 -13.05
N HIS A 68 -18.62 11.46 -12.53
CA HIS A 68 -17.18 11.44 -12.72
C HIS A 68 -16.56 10.18 -12.08
N GLN A 69 -16.85 9.90 -10.81
CA GLN A 69 -16.40 8.71 -10.09
C GLN A 69 -16.77 7.42 -10.83
N ASP A 70 -18.00 7.28 -11.33
CA ASP A 70 -18.46 6.09 -12.06
C ASP A 70 -17.68 5.93 -13.38
N LYS A 71 -17.49 7.02 -14.15
CA LYS A 71 -16.73 7.00 -15.41
C LYS A 71 -15.25 6.70 -15.18
N THR A 72 -14.60 7.46 -14.28
CA THR A 72 -13.20 7.25 -13.89
C THR A 72 -13.01 5.83 -13.36
N SER A 73 -13.92 5.34 -12.50
CA SER A 73 -13.86 3.95 -12.01
C SER A 73 -13.93 2.94 -13.15
N GLY A 74 -14.83 3.12 -14.12
CA GLY A 74 -14.93 2.25 -15.28
C GLY A 74 -13.62 2.20 -16.07
N MET A 75 -13.01 3.35 -16.32
CA MET A 75 -11.73 3.45 -17.01
C MET A 75 -10.60 2.78 -16.23
N LEU A 76 -10.49 3.08 -14.93
CA LEU A 76 -9.47 2.51 -14.06
C LEU A 76 -9.62 0.99 -13.92
N VAL A 77 -10.85 0.45 -13.86
CA VAL A 77 -11.09 -1.00 -13.88
C VAL A 77 -10.54 -1.63 -15.16
N THR A 78 -10.79 -1.01 -16.32
CA THR A 78 -10.27 -1.52 -17.60
C THR A 78 -8.74 -1.47 -17.68
N GLY A 79 -8.11 -0.42 -17.13
CA GLY A 79 -6.66 -0.26 -17.12
C GLY A 79 -5.95 -0.93 -15.94
N LEU A 80 -6.67 -1.61 -15.05
CA LEU A 80 -6.18 -1.89 -13.70
C LEU A 80 -4.93 -2.77 -13.66
N GLU A 81 -4.90 -3.82 -14.47
CA GLU A 81 -3.73 -4.70 -14.56
C GLU A 81 -2.48 -3.93 -15.01
N GLY A 82 -2.64 -3.06 -16.00
CA GLY A 82 -1.59 -2.17 -16.47
C GLY A 82 -1.11 -1.20 -15.38
N ILE A 83 -2.03 -0.58 -14.63
CA ILE A 83 -1.69 0.26 -13.49
C ILE A 83 -0.81 -0.50 -12.49
N LEU A 84 -1.23 -1.70 -12.10
CA LEU A 84 -0.51 -2.53 -11.13
C LEU A 84 0.87 -2.99 -11.63
N LEU A 85 1.01 -3.31 -12.92
CA LEU A 85 2.30 -3.65 -13.52
C LEU A 85 3.27 -2.47 -13.46
N TRP A 86 2.79 -1.27 -13.76
CA TRP A 86 3.59 -0.05 -13.70
C TRP A 86 3.93 0.36 -12.25
N MET A 87 3.04 0.08 -11.28
CA MET A 87 3.36 0.22 -9.85
C MET A 87 4.49 -0.73 -9.43
N ASP A 88 4.51 -1.96 -9.93
CA ASP A 88 5.57 -2.93 -9.65
C ASP A 88 6.92 -2.48 -10.26
N ILE A 89 6.93 -1.92 -11.48
CA ILE A 89 8.13 -1.30 -12.06
C ILE A 89 8.64 -0.17 -11.17
N TRP A 90 7.74 0.71 -10.71
CA TRP A 90 8.13 1.81 -9.83
C TRP A 90 8.72 1.32 -8.50
N ALA A 91 8.15 0.25 -7.92
CA ALA A 91 8.66 -0.39 -6.72
C ALA A 91 10.02 -1.09 -6.94
N ARG A 92 10.27 -1.66 -8.12
CA ARG A 92 11.55 -2.32 -8.49
C ARG A 92 12.69 -1.34 -8.61
N GLY A 93 12.49 -0.20 -9.29
CA GLY A 93 13.53 0.82 -9.44
C GLY A 93 14.05 1.35 -8.13
N PHE A 94 13.22 1.29 -7.09
CA PHE A 94 13.71 1.59 -5.78
C PHE A 94 14.71 0.54 -5.26
N ARG A 95 14.41 -0.76 -5.40
CA ARG A 95 15.34 -1.82 -4.96
C ARG A 95 16.67 -1.76 -5.71
N ASP A 96 16.62 -1.48 -7.00
CA ASP A 96 17.81 -1.51 -7.87
C ASP A 96 18.71 -0.27 -7.69
N PHE A 97 18.16 0.89 -7.27
CA PHE A 97 18.90 2.15 -7.13
C PHE A 97 19.12 2.64 -5.69
N ALA A 98 18.45 2.05 -4.70
CA ALA A 98 18.61 2.43 -3.29
C ALA A 98 20.01 2.19 -2.73
N GLU A 99 20.73 1.22 -3.28
CA GLU A 99 22.08 0.85 -2.80
C GLU A 99 23.16 1.81 -3.31
N GLU A 100 22.88 2.59 -4.36
CA GLU A 100 23.89 3.35 -5.10
C GLU A 100 23.85 4.87 -4.85
N ASN A 101 22.82 5.43 -4.20
CA ASN A 101 22.68 6.89 -4.06
C ASN A 101 21.91 7.37 -2.80
N GLU A 102 22.56 8.14 -1.93
CA GLU A 102 21.95 8.64 -0.68
C GLU A 102 20.78 9.62 -0.89
N GLU A 103 20.83 10.43 -1.95
CA GLU A 103 19.74 11.38 -2.30
C GLU A 103 18.47 10.63 -2.73
N PHE A 104 18.62 9.42 -3.27
CA PHE A 104 17.52 8.55 -3.68
C PHE A 104 16.74 7.97 -2.48
N LEU A 105 17.39 7.84 -1.31
CA LEU A 105 16.78 7.29 -0.09
C LEU A 105 15.76 8.23 0.58
N LEU A 106 15.87 9.54 0.43
CA LEU A 106 14.82 10.46 0.88
C LEU A 106 13.63 10.42 -0.08
N SER A 107 13.89 10.25 -1.38
CA SER A 107 12.84 10.08 -2.39
C SER A 107 12.07 8.78 -2.23
N SER A 108 12.66 7.77 -1.58
CA SER A 108 12.08 6.44 -1.47
C SER A 108 10.96 6.31 -0.47
N HIS A 109 11.03 7.04 0.65
CA HIS A 109 9.92 7.03 1.59
C HIS A 109 8.69 7.67 0.99
N VAL A 110 8.91 8.78 0.28
CA VAL A 110 7.89 9.47 -0.50
C VAL A 110 7.32 8.52 -1.57
N LEU A 111 8.17 7.79 -2.29
CA LEU A 111 7.76 6.81 -3.30
C LEU A 111 6.86 5.70 -2.72
N VAL A 112 7.30 5.01 -1.66
CA VAL A 112 6.54 3.90 -1.07
C VAL A 112 5.24 4.42 -0.46
N ALA A 113 5.25 5.61 0.14
CA ALA A 113 4.04 6.29 0.59
C ALA A 113 3.08 6.55 -0.59
N HIS A 114 3.56 7.03 -1.74
CA HIS A 114 2.72 7.25 -2.92
C HIS A 114 2.16 5.96 -3.50
N ILE A 115 2.96 4.89 -3.62
CA ILE A 115 2.45 3.59 -4.10
C ILE A 115 1.37 3.07 -3.14
N ALA A 116 1.62 3.12 -1.83
CA ALA A 116 0.66 2.68 -0.83
C ALA A 116 -0.61 3.54 -0.82
N ALA A 117 -0.48 4.86 -0.89
CA ALA A 117 -1.62 5.78 -1.01
C ALA A 117 -2.43 5.52 -2.28
N THR A 118 -1.75 5.20 -3.40
CA THR A 118 -2.43 4.82 -4.65
C THR A 118 -3.22 3.53 -4.47
N CYS A 119 -2.65 2.49 -3.84
CA CYS A 119 -3.38 1.26 -3.53
C CYS A 119 -4.64 1.54 -2.70
N SER A 120 -4.51 2.31 -1.62
CA SER A 120 -5.65 2.69 -0.77
C SER A 120 -6.71 3.45 -1.55
N GLN A 121 -6.30 4.41 -2.40
CA GLN A 121 -7.22 5.17 -3.24
C GLN A 121 -7.95 4.27 -4.23
N LEU A 122 -7.25 3.42 -5.00
CA LEU A 122 -7.87 2.49 -5.94
C LEU A 122 -8.90 1.59 -5.24
N SER A 123 -8.56 1.09 -4.06
CA SER A 123 -9.45 0.20 -3.29
C SER A 123 -10.68 0.90 -2.69
N CYS A 124 -10.57 2.19 -2.35
CA CYS A 124 -11.65 2.98 -1.73
C CYS A 124 -12.42 3.88 -2.71
N PHE A 125 -11.88 4.15 -3.90
CA PHE A 125 -12.42 5.18 -4.80
C PHE A 125 -13.84 4.84 -5.25
N SER A 126 -14.14 3.57 -5.54
CA SER A 126 -15.51 3.09 -5.71
C SER A 126 -15.61 1.62 -5.37
N ARG A 127 -16.83 1.14 -5.09
CA ARG A 127 -17.08 -0.28 -4.83
C ARG A 127 -16.62 -1.16 -5.99
N THR A 128 -16.88 -0.74 -7.23
CA THR A 128 -16.53 -1.51 -8.44
C THR A 128 -15.02 -1.63 -8.59
N LEU A 129 -14.28 -0.53 -8.45
CA LEU A 129 -12.82 -0.55 -8.57
C LEU A 129 -12.17 -1.34 -7.42
N GLY A 130 -12.65 -1.17 -6.19
CA GLY A 130 -12.19 -1.95 -5.05
C GLY A 130 -12.46 -3.44 -5.18
N SER A 131 -13.62 -3.83 -5.73
CA SER A 131 -13.89 -5.23 -6.06
C SER A 131 -12.97 -5.77 -7.16
N ALA A 132 -12.68 -4.98 -8.20
CA ALA A 132 -11.75 -5.37 -9.26
C ALA A 132 -10.31 -5.54 -8.74
N MET A 133 -9.85 -4.66 -7.86
CA MET A 133 -8.56 -4.78 -7.17
C MET A 133 -8.43 -6.11 -6.42
N ARG A 134 -9.45 -6.50 -5.65
CA ARG A 134 -9.40 -7.69 -4.78
C ARG A 134 -9.37 -9.02 -5.53
N VAL A 135 -9.78 -9.06 -6.79
CA VAL A 135 -9.77 -10.28 -7.60
C VAL A 135 -8.50 -10.44 -8.43
N LEU A 136 -7.62 -9.43 -8.48
CA LEU A 136 -6.38 -9.48 -9.24
C LEU A 136 -5.22 -9.99 -8.38
N PRO A 137 -4.56 -11.11 -8.75
CA PRO A 137 -3.40 -11.63 -8.03
C PRO A 137 -2.23 -10.64 -7.94
N LEU A 138 -2.08 -9.80 -8.98
CA LEU A 138 -1.05 -8.77 -9.00
C LEU A 138 -1.28 -7.70 -7.93
N ALA A 139 -2.53 -7.36 -7.61
CA ALA A 139 -2.83 -6.41 -6.54
C ALA A 139 -2.39 -6.96 -5.18
N ALA A 140 -2.67 -8.23 -4.90
CA ALA A 140 -2.17 -8.91 -3.70
C ALA A 140 -0.64 -8.87 -3.61
N SER A 141 0.04 -9.09 -4.74
CA SER A 141 1.50 -9.07 -4.82
C SER A 141 2.10 -7.70 -4.53
N VAL A 142 1.50 -6.64 -5.10
CA VAL A 142 1.91 -5.25 -4.83
C VAL A 142 1.70 -4.90 -3.35
N VAL A 143 0.53 -5.20 -2.79
CA VAL A 143 0.20 -4.92 -1.38
C VAL A 143 1.11 -5.73 -0.43
N ALA A 144 1.37 -7.00 -0.72
CA ALA A 144 2.33 -7.82 0.02
C ALA A 144 3.77 -7.29 -0.08
N GLY A 145 4.17 -6.78 -1.25
CA GLY A 145 5.47 -6.15 -1.45
C GLY A 145 5.64 -4.87 -0.60
N LEU A 146 4.62 -4.01 -0.57
CA LEU A 146 4.59 -2.83 0.30
C LEU A 146 4.65 -3.21 1.78
N TRP A 147 3.94 -4.27 2.15
CA TRP A 147 3.95 -4.80 3.51
C TRP A 147 5.33 -5.30 3.91
N MET A 148 5.98 -6.12 3.09
CA MET A 148 7.30 -6.65 3.41
C MET A 148 8.43 -5.63 3.26
N TRP A 149 8.14 -4.40 2.83
CA TRP A 149 9.16 -3.43 2.55
C TRP A 149 9.97 -3.08 3.80
N ILE A 150 11.30 -3.22 3.68
CA ILE A 150 12.30 -2.84 4.66
C ILE A 150 13.14 -1.73 4.07
N ASP A 151 13.30 -0.66 4.84
CA ASP A 151 14.13 0.47 4.48
C ASP A 151 15.59 0.04 4.37
N PRO A 152 16.23 0.22 3.21
CA PRO A 152 17.63 -0.19 3.03
C PRO A 152 18.57 0.51 4.02
N LYS A 153 18.27 1.77 4.39
CA LYS A 153 19.11 2.61 5.26
C LYS A 153 18.98 2.24 6.73
N THR A 154 17.77 2.30 7.27
CA THR A 154 17.49 2.09 8.70
C THR A 154 17.33 0.61 9.03
N ARG A 155 17.14 -0.26 8.02
CA ARG A 155 16.78 -1.67 8.18
C ARG A 155 15.48 -1.86 8.96
N LEU A 156 14.64 -0.83 9.01
CA LEU A 156 13.33 -0.86 9.66
C LEU A 156 12.24 -1.04 8.60
N PRO A 157 11.12 -1.69 8.95
CA PRO A 157 9.96 -1.72 8.06
C PRO A 157 9.44 -0.32 7.72
N PHE A 158 8.84 -0.17 6.53
CA PHE A 158 8.38 1.13 6.01
C PHE A 158 7.53 1.91 7.01
N PHE A 159 6.59 1.24 7.68
CA PHE A 159 5.66 1.89 8.61
C PHE A 159 6.32 2.59 9.80
N MET A 160 7.58 2.29 10.07
CA MET A 160 8.34 2.95 11.12
C MET A 160 9.15 4.14 10.63
N VAL A 161 9.46 4.18 9.33
CA VAL A 161 10.23 5.27 8.76
C VAL A 161 9.34 6.50 8.57
N ASP A 162 8.08 6.29 8.25
CA ASP A 162 7.04 7.32 8.19
C ASP A 162 6.94 8.13 9.49
N LEU A 163 7.26 7.52 10.64
CA LEU A 163 7.25 8.19 11.95
C LEU A 163 8.45 9.14 12.19
N ARG A 164 9.46 9.12 11.31
CA ARG A 164 10.74 9.84 11.49
C ARG A 164 11.00 10.92 10.42
N VAL A 165 10.17 11.00 9.38
CA VAL A 165 10.28 12.05 8.36
C VAL A 165 9.45 13.25 8.81
N ASP A 166 10.11 14.36 9.08
CA ASP A 166 9.43 15.61 9.49
C ASP A 166 8.42 16.05 8.43
N GLY A 167 7.14 16.10 8.80
CA GLY A 167 6.07 16.67 7.97
C GLY A 167 5.01 15.69 7.47
N TYR A 168 5.13 14.38 7.74
CA TYR A 168 4.07 13.41 7.46
C TYR A 168 3.26 13.11 8.73
N ASP A 169 2.01 13.60 8.76
CA ASP A 169 1.06 13.43 9.87
C ASP A 169 -0.08 12.46 9.53
N GLY A 170 0.10 11.61 8.51
CA GLY A 170 -0.82 10.51 8.20
C GLY A 170 -0.36 9.24 8.92
N GLY A 171 -1.28 8.35 9.31
CA GLY A 171 -0.91 6.99 9.69
C GLY A 171 -0.05 6.29 8.62
N CYS A 172 0.46 5.09 8.91
CA CYS A 172 1.30 4.44 7.93
C CYS A 172 0.51 4.03 6.68
N ALA A 173 0.81 4.66 5.55
CA ALA A 173 0.15 4.38 4.27
C ALA A 173 0.18 2.90 3.86
N SER A 174 1.22 2.14 4.24
CA SER A 174 1.29 0.69 3.97
C SER A 174 0.34 -0.15 4.83
N ILE A 175 0.00 0.32 6.05
CA ILE A 175 -1.05 -0.27 6.88
C ILE A 175 -2.40 -0.02 6.26
N ASP A 176 -2.66 1.21 5.84
CA ASP A 176 -3.90 1.61 5.19
C ASP A 176 -4.13 0.77 3.92
N ALA A 177 -3.09 0.65 3.09
CA ALA A 177 -3.15 -0.11 1.84
C ALA A 177 -3.50 -1.58 2.09
N MET A 178 -2.88 -2.21 3.10
CA MET A 178 -3.17 -3.60 3.46
C MET A 178 -4.59 -3.74 4.01
N VAL A 179 -4.93 -2.95 5.04
CA VAL A 179 -6.20 -3.05 5.75
C VAL A 179 -7.36 -2.83 4.79
N VAL A 180 -7.32 -1.76 3.99
CA VAL A 180 -8.35 -1.45 3.00
C VAL A 180 -8.49 -2.56 1.94
N TYR A 181 -7.36 -3.15 1.50
CA TYR A 181 -7.38 -4.23 0.52
C TYR A 181 -8.06 -5.48 1.07
N VAL A 182 -7.68 -5.94 2.27
CA VAL A 182 -8.20 -7.19 2.87
C VAL A 182 -9.58 -7.04 3.52
N HIS A 183 -9.97 -5.82 3.89
CA HIS A 183 -11.17 -5.54 4.68
C HIS A 183 -12.43 -6.23 4.13
N ASP A 184 -13.12 -6.96 5.00
CA ASP A 184 -14.35 -7.70 4.72
C ASP A 184 -14.29 -8.58 3.44
N SER A 185 -13.10 -9.05 3.05
CA SER A 185 -12.91 -9.95 1.90
C SER A 185 -11.99 -11.12 2.23
N LYS A 186 -12.58 -12.31 2.33
CA LYS A 186 -11.85 -13.57 2.53
C LYS A 186 -10.90 -13.86 1.38
N GLU A 187 -11.32 -13.61 0.14
CA GLU A 187 -10.53 -13.85 -1.07
C GLU A 187 -9.29 -12.95 -1.10
N ALA A 188 -9.46 -11.65 -0.83
CA ALA A 188 -8.34 -10.71 -0.77
C ALA A 188 -7.36 -11.06 0.37
N SER A 189 -7.90 -11.44 1.54
CA SER A 189 -7.11 -11.89 2.69
C SER A 189 -6.24 -13.10 2.32
N MET A 190 -6.82 -14.11 1.68
CA MET A 190 -6.09 -15.31 1.24
C MET A 190 -5.05 -14.99 0.16
N ALA A 191 -5.41 -14.19 -0.84
CA ALA A 191 -4.50 -13.79 -1.91
C ALA A 191 -3.29 -13.03 -1.36
N PHE A 192 -3.50 -12.13 -0.40
CA PHE A 192 -2.43 -11.41 0.29
C PHE A 192 -1.49 -12.36 1.05
N LEU A 193 -2.03 -13.28 1.85
CA LEU A 193 -1.23 -14.28 2.57
C LEU A 193 -0.41 -15.17 1.63
N GLN A 194 -1.00 -15.59 0.51
CA GLN A 194 -0.31 -16.35 -0.53
C GLN A 194 0.80 -15.54 -1.18
N ALA A 195 0.57 -14.27 -1.47
CA ALA A 195 1.57 -13.38 -2.05
C ALA A 195 2.78 -13.16 -1.13
N LEU A 196 2.58 -13.08 0.18
CA LEU A 196 3.67 -13.02 1.16
C LEU A 196 4.57 -14.28 1.13
N ALA A 197 4.02 -15.41 0.70
CA ALA A 197 4.69 -16.70 0.66
C ALA A 197 5.18 -17.11 -0.73
N ALA A 198 4.98 -16.26 -1.74
CA ALA A 198 5.35 -16.54 -3.12
C ALA A 198 6.82 -16.98 -3.34
N PRO A 199 7.83 -16.59 -2.52
CA PRO A 199 9.18 -17.16 -2.62
C PRO A 199 9.27 -18.66 -2.27
N SER A 200 8.27 -19.24 -1.59
CA SER A 200 8.17 -20.66 -1.25
C SER A 200 6.85 -21.22 -1.76
N ALA A 201 6.81 -21.66 -3.02
CA ALA A 201 5.60 -22.19 -3.64
C ALA A 201 5.14 -23.52 -3.01
N ALA A 202 4.38 -23.42 -1.91
CA ALA A 202 3.35 -24.31 -1.38
C ALA A 202 2.82 -23.67 -0.07
N PHE A 203 1.52 -23.44 0.04
CA PHE A 203 0.91 -22.91 1.27
C PHE A 203 0.78 -24.04 2.30
N ASP A 204 1.88 -24.46 2.92
CA ASP A 204 1.90 -25.46 4.00
C ASP A 204 2.03 -24.75 5.37
N GLY A 205 1.24 -23.71 5.61
CA GLY A 205 1.28 -22.90 6.84
C GLY A 205 2.52 -21.99 7.01
N ALA A 206 3.57 -22.18 6.21
CA ALA A 206 4.79 -21.36 6.24
C ALA A 206 4.54 -19.87 5.96
N ALA A 207 3.54 -19.57 5.13
CA ALA A 207 3.06 -18.22 4.82
C ALA A 207 2.51 -17.49 6.04
N ALA A 208 1.58 -18.14 6.73
CA ALA A 208 0.97 -17.67 7.96
C ALA A 208 2.03 -17.49 9.04
N ASP A 209 2.95 -18.44 9.17
CA ASP A 209 4.05 -18.36 10.12
C ASP A 209 4.99 -17.19 9.84
N TYR A 210 5.35 -16.96 8.58
CA TYR A 210 6.18 -15.84 8.18
C TYR A 210 5.50 -14.50 8.46
N PHE A 211 4.21 -14.38 8.11
CA PHE A 211 3.40 -13.21 8.42
C PHE A 211 3.39 -12.94 9.93
N VAL A 212 3.08 -13.93 10.77
CA VAL A 212 3.04 -13.74 12.22
C VAL A 212 4.40 -13.33 12.80
N ARG A 213 5.51 -13.90 12.30
CA ARG A 213 6.87 -13.48 12.71
C ARG A 213 7.18 -12.04 12.32
N LEU A 214 6.81 -11.64 11.10
CA LEU A 214 6.94 -10.26 10.65
C LEU A 214 6.18 -9.35 11.61
N GLU A 215 4.92 -9.66 11.89
CA GLU A 215 4.03 -8.85 12.72
C GLU A 215 4.48 -8.75 14.18
N ILE A 216 4.97 -9.83 14.77
CA ILE A 216 5.62 -9.78 16.09
C ILE A 216 6.80 -8.81 16.10
N THR A 217 7.63 -8.86 15.05
CA THR A 217 8.76 -7.95 14.90
C THR A 217 8.28 -6.51 14.85
N ARG A 218 7.22 -6.25 14.08
CA ARG A 218 6.63 -4.91 13.96
C ARG A 218 6.09 -4.38 15.28
N LEU A 219 5.31 -5.18 16.01
CA LEU A 219 4.78 -4.83 17.31
C LEU A 219 5.89 -4.47 18.31
N ARG A 220 6.96 -5.27 18.35
CA ARG A 220 8.13 -4.98 19.18
C ARG A 220 8.75 -3.63 18.85
N MET A 221 8.90 -3.34 17.56
CA MET A 221 9.52 -2.10 17.14
C MET A 221 8.60 -0.87 17.34
N MET A 222 7.28 -1.01 17.17
CA MET A 222 6.29 0.00 17.58
C MET A 222 6.39 0.30 19.07
N ARG A 223 6.48 -0.74 19.90
CA ARG A 223 6.65 -0.59 21.36
C ARG A 223 7.92 0.19 21.71
N GLU A 224 9.05 -0.11 21.06
CA GLU A 224 10.28 0.65 21.29
C GLU A 224 10.16 2.11 20.81
N ALA A 225 9.51 2.35 19.68
CA ALA A 225 9.27 3.71 19.18
C ALA A 225 8.41 4.55 20.16
N CYS A 226 7.39 3.95 20.80
CA CYS A 226 6.56 4.63 21.80
C CYS A 226 7.37 5.19 22.97
N LYS A 227 8.48 4.54 23.36
CA LYS A 227 9.34 5.01 24.45
C LYS A 227 10.17 6.24 24.09
N THR A 228 10.29 6.54 22.80
CA THR A 228 11.22 7.57 22.29
C THR A 228 10.53 8.87 21.88
N SER A 229 9.22 8.87 21.62
CA SER A 229 8.49 10.06 21.15
C SER A 229 7.00 10.01 21.47
N LYS A 230 6.46 11.11 22.02
CA LYS A 230 5.01 11.27 22.27
C LYS A 230 4.19 11.37 20.98
N ARG A 231 4.73 11.98 19.91
CA ARG A 231 4.06 12.09 18.60
C ARG A 231 3.79 10.70 18.01
N SER A 232 4.72 9.77 18.21
CA SER A 232 4.60 8.38 17.74
C SER A 232 3.45 7.62 18.42
N ILE A 233 3.05 7.99 19.64
CA ILE A 233 2.00 7.28 20.40
C ILE A 233 0.64 7.35 19.67
N HIS A 234 0.26 8.53 19.16
CA HIS A 234 -1.01 8.71 18.47
C HIS A 234 -1.09 7.89 17.17
N PHE A 235 -0.04 7.96 16.35
CA PHE A 235 0.07 7.23 15.09
C PHE A 235 0.10 5.71 15.27
N ILE A 236 0.87 5.25 16.27
CA ILE A 236 0.94 3.83 16.60
C ILE A 236 -0.40 3.34 17.15
N GLY A 237 -1.08 4.14 17.99
CA GLY A 237 -2.42 3.83 18.47
C GLY A 237 -3.43 3.63 17.33
N HIS A 238 -3.43 4.54 16.35
CA HIS A 238 -4.28 4.42 15.17
C HIS A 238 -3.95 3.18 14.33
N SER A 239 -2.66 2.95 14.08
CA SER A 239 -2.17 1.77 13.34
C SER A 239 -2.58 0.46 14.02
N LEU A 240 -2.51 0.39 15.35
CA LEU A 240 -2.93 -0.80 16.10
C LEU A 240 -4.43 -1.07 15.99
N THR A 241 -5.27 -0.04 16.00
CA THR A 241 -6.72 -0.20 15.79
C THR A 241 -7.00 -0.87 14.45
N TRP A 242 -6.41 -0.35 13.37
CA TRP A 242 -6.59 -0.90 12.03
C TRP A 242 -6.00 -2.29 11.85
N LEU A 243 -4.84 -2.55 12.47
CA LEU A 243 -4.29 -3.90 12.52
C LEU A 243 -5.25 -4.86 13.22
N THR A 244 -5.81 -4.50 14.37
CA THR A 244 -6.76 -5.37 15.09
C THR A 244 -8.04 -5.65 14.31
N GLU A 245 -8.51 -4.69 13.51
CA GLU A 245 -9.64 -4.89 12.59
C GLU A 245 -9.27 -5.90 11.50
N ALA A 246 -8.12 -5.74 10.83
CA ALA A 246 -7.65 -6.70 9.84
C ALA A 246 -7.45 -8.11 10.42
N TYR A 247 -6.92 -8.24 11.65
CA TYR A 247 -6.80 -9.54 12.31
C TYR A 247 -8.15 -10.18 12.64
N THR A 248 -9.16 -9.35 12.94
CA THR A 248 -10.53 -9.83 13.11
C THR A 248 -11.06 -10.40 11.79
N ASP A 249 -10.79 -9.73 10.67
CA ASP A 249 -11.19 -10.19 9.35
C ASP A 249 -10.44 -11.47 8.92
N PHE A 250 -9.15 -11.57 9.23
CA PHE A 250 -8.40 -12.82 9.07
C PHE A 250 -8.94 -13.97 9.93
N ALA A 251 -9.38 -13.69 11.16
CA ALA A 251 -10.01 -14.69 12.02
C ALA A 251 -11.37 -15.15 11.47
N LYS A 252 -12.19 -14.21 10.94
CA LYS A 252 -13.46 -14.53 10.25
C LYS A 252 -13.25 -15.32 8.96
N ALA A 253 -12.11 -15.14 8.29
CA ALA A 253 -11.77 -15.92 7.10
C ALA A 253 -11.58 -17.42 7.41
N GLU A 254 -11.49 -17.80 8.70
CA GLU A 254 -11.30 -19.16 9.19
C GLU A 254 -10.09 -19.84 8.56
N GLU A 255 -9.00 -19.10 8.35
CA GLU A 255 -7.76 -19.68 7.83
C GLU A 255 -7.04 -20.43 8.96
N PRO A 256 -7.04 -21.78 8.99
CA PRO A 256 -6.65 -22.53 10.17
C PRO A 256 -5.17 -22.37 10.52
N HIS A 257 -4.30 -22.16 9.51
CA HIS A 257 -2.87 -22.01 9.74
C HIS A 257 -2.52 -20.66 10.37
N LEU A 258 -3.16 -19.58 9.96
CA LEU A 258 -3.01 -18.24 10.52
C LEU A 258 -3.55 -18.17 11.93
N VAL A 259 -4.73 -18.73 12.18
CA VAL A 259 -5.27 -18.84 13.54
C VAL A 259 -4.29 -19.61 14.44
N SER A 260 -3.79 -20.76 13.97
CA SER A 260 -2.80 -21.56 14.70
C SER A 260 -1.50 -20.77 14.97
N ALA A 261 -0.96 -20.09 13.95
CA ALA A 261 0.27 -19.31 14.07
C ALA A 261 0.11 -18.14 15.07
N LEU A 262 -1.01 -17.41 15.02
CA LEU A 262 -1.32 -16.32 15.96
C LEU A 262 -1.37 -16.82 17.41
N HIS A 263 -1.93 -18.02 17.63
CA HIS A 263 -1.99 -18.64 18.96
C HIS A 263 -0.64 -19.14 19.46
N THR A 264 0.13 -19.82 18.60
CA THR A 264 1.32 -20.57 19.01
C THR A 264 2.59 -19.73 19.10
N GLN A 265 2.70 -18.65 18.31
CA GLN A 265 3.92 -17.84 18.23
C GLN A 265 3.96 -16.66 19.22
N GLY A 266 2.96 -16.53 20.09
CA GLY A 266 2.95 -15.47 21.11
C GLY A 266 2.58 -14.09 20.57
N PHE A 267 1.96 -14.00 19.40
CA PHE A 267 1.49 -12.74 18.81
C PHE A 267 0.62 -11.92 19.78
N LEU A 268 -0.39 -12.55 20.40
CA LEU A 268 -1.28 -11.89 21.36
C LEU A 268 -0.52 -11.27 22.54
N ARG A 269 0.57 -11.91 22.99
CA ARG A 269 1.40 -11.39 24.08
C ARG A 269 2.09 -10.09 23.66
N GLU A 270 2.65 -10.04 22.45
CA GLU A 270 3.34 -8.85 21.93
C GLU A 270 2.34 -7.73 21.62
N LEU A 271 1.18 -8.06 21.07
CA LEU A 271 0.11 -7.10 20.83
C LEU A 271 -0.34 -6.43 22.13
N LEU A 272 -0.70 -7.23 23.15
CA LEU A 272 -1.09 -6.71 24.47
C LEU A 272 0.04 -5.94 25.15
N SER A 273 1.30 -6.38 25.00
CA SER A 273 2.44 -5.64 25.53
C SER A 273 2.61 -4.28 24.87
N THR A 274 2.34 -4.17 23.56
CA THR A 274 2.44 -2.93 22.81
C THR A 274 1.32 -1.98 23.21
N ILE A 275 0.08 -2.48 23.30
CA ILE A 275 -1.09 -1.72 23.79
C ILE A 275 -0.82 -1.17 25.20
N ARG A 276 -0.34 -2.00 26.13
CA ARG A 276 -0.01 -1.56 27.50
C ARG A 276 1.06 -0.48 27.53
N CYS A 277 2.06 -0.57 26.65
CA CYS A 277 3.11 0.45 26.55
C CYS A 277 2.53 1.80 26.14
N ILE A 278 1.60 1.81 25.17
CA ILE A 278 0.92 3.04 24.72
C ILE A 278 0.02 3.58 25.83
N SER A 279 -0.81 2.72 26.45
CA SER A 279 -1.71 3.14 27.53
C SER A 279 -0.97 3.70 28.76
N ALA A 280 0.26 3.27 29.02
CA ALA A 280 1.07 3.80 30.12
C ALA A 280 1.68 5.19 29.82
N LEU A 281 1.65 5.63 28.57
CA LEU A 281 2.26 6.87 28.10
C LEU A 281 1.21 7.94 27.69
N LEU A 282 -0.07 7.58 27.69
CA LEU A 282 -1.23 8.46 27.53
C LEU A 282 -1.67 9.02 28.89
#